data_AF-A0A974CG47-F1
#
_entry.id   AF-A0A974CG47-F1
#
_cell.length_a   1.000
_cell.length_b   1.000
_cell.length_c   1.000
_cell.angle_alpha   90.00
_cell.angle_beta   90.00
_cell.angle_gamma   90.00
#
_symmetry.space_group_name_H-M   'P 1'
#
loop_
_entity.id
_entity.type
_entity.pdbx_description
1 polymer ?
#
loop_
_entity_poly.entity_id
_entity_poly.type
_entity_poly.pdbx_seq_one_letter_code
_entity_poly.pdbx_strand_id
1 'polypeptide(L)'
;MLSSINSERRDGAQLTQAFQFHLENRARILSLGDFFLVRCKPHEPVCVAELQLLWEERTSRQLLSSSKLYFLPEDTPKGKNSSHGEHEVIAVSEKVIVRLEDLVKWAHSDFSKWNCGLKALPVKLKELARNGQKESLAKYRQSVLNSGLNFKDVFKEKAELGNHDSS
;
A
#
# COMPACT_ATOMS: atom_id res chain seq x y z
N MET A 1 -10.19 13.83 -8.99
CA MET A 1 -11.09 12.84 -9.61
C MET A 1 -10.51 11.48 -9.28
N LEU A 2 -11.26 10.60 -8.59
CA LEU A 2 -10.86 9.22 -8.30
C LEU A 2 -11.40 8.34 -9.43
N SER A 3 -10.56 7.51 -10.04
CA SER A 3 -10.96 6.54 -11.07
C SER A 3 -10.62 5.11 -10.61
N SER A 4 -11.52 4.17 -10.90
CA SER A 4 -11.39 2.74 -10.61
C SER A 4 -11.76 1.95 -11.87
N ILE A 5 -11.01 0.90 -12.22
CA ILE A 5 -11.19 0.12 -13.46
C ILE A 5 -11.29 -1.37 -13.12
N ASN A 6 -12.30 -2.05 -13.63
CA ASN A 6 -12.60 -3.50 -13.48
C ASN A 6 -12.88 -3.99 -12.05
N SER A 7 -13.94 -4.78 -11.91
CA SER A 7 -14.37 -5.29 -10.61
C SER A 7 -14.90 -6.71 -10.66
N GLU A 8 -14.39 -7.55 -9.76
CA GLU A 8 -15.06 -8.77 -9.34
C GLU A 8 -16.06 -8.47 -8.22
N ARG A 9 -17.27 -9.03 -8.34
CA ARG A 9 -18.30 -8.93 -7.30
C ARG A 9 -18.11 -10.10 -6.33
N ARG A 10 -17.82 -9.80 -5.07
CA ARG A 10 -18.07 -10.72 -3.94
C ARG A 10 -19.10 -10.08 -3.02
N ASP A 11 -20.12 -10.83 -2.65
CA ASP A 11 -21.17 -10.42 -1.70
C ASP A 11 -21.83 -9.05 -2.01
N GLY A 12 -21.93 -8.69 -3.30
CA GLY A 12 -22.57 -7.45 -3.75
C GLY A 12 -21.74 -6.17 -3.57
N ALA A 13 -20.48 -6.28 -3.12
CA ALA A 13 -19.52 -5.17 -3.13
C ALA A 13 -18.69 -5.18 -4.41
N GLN A 14 -18.52 -4.01 -5.03
CA GLN A 14 -17.66 -3.83 -6.20
C GLN A 14 -16.20 -3.76 -5.71
N LEU A 15 -15.41 -4.83 -5.86
CA LEU A 15 -13.99 -4.85 -5.47
C LEU A 15 -13.12 -4.25 -6.57
N THR A 16 -12.09 -3.51 -6.18
CA THR A 16 -11.14 -2.84 -7.08
C THR A 16 -9.71 -3.20 -6.63
N GLN A 17 -8.77 -3.39 -7.55
CA GLN A 17 -7.39 -3.75 -7.18
C GLN A 17 -6.47 -2.53 -7.04
N ALA A 18 -6.84 -1.39 -7.63
CA ALA A 18 -6.06 -0.16 -7.56
C ALA A 18 -6.92 1.09 -7.70
N PHE A 19 -6.42 2.22 -7.20
CA PHE A 19 -7.02 3.52 -7.50
C PHE A 19 -5.94 4.57 -7.76
N GLN A 20 -6.28 5.52 -8.62
CA GLN A 20 -5.46 6.69 -8.87
C GLN A 20 -5.92 7.87 -8.01
N PHE A 21 -4.96 8.58 -7.44
CA PHE A 21 -5.19 9.81 -6.69
C PHE A 21 -4.10 10.83 -6.97
N HIS A 22 -4.32 12.07 -6.55
CA HIS A 22 -3.33 13.13 -6.67
C HIS A 22 -2.77 13.44 -5.29
N LEU A 23 -1.44 13.40 -5.17
CA LEU A 23 -0.71 13.81 -3.98
C LEU A 23 0.29 14.88 -4.41
N GLU A 24 0.20 16.08 -3.82
CA GLU A 24 1.05 17.23 -4.18
C GLU A 24 1.08 17.50 -5.69
N ASN A 25 -0.09 17.49 -6.33
CA ASN A 25 -0.28 17.66 -7.79
C ASN A 25 0.38 16.59 -8.67
N ARG A 26 0.81 15.46 -8.09
CA ARG A 26 1.31 14.30 -8.85
C ARG A 26 0.30 13.16 -8.80
N ALA A 27 -0.06 12.65 -9.96
CA ALA A 27 -0.82 11.41 -10.07
C ALA A 27 -0.01 10.25 -9.44
N ARG A 28 -0.67 9.50 -8.57
CA ARG A 28 -0.16 8.31 -7.88
C ARG A 28 -1.19 7.21 -8.00
N ILE A 29 -0.70 5.98 -8.13
CA ILE A 29 -1.56 4.79 -8.14
C ILE A 29 -1.20 3.95 -6.94
N LEU A 30 -2.19 3.65 -6.12
CA LEU A 30 -2.07 2.74 -4.99
C LEU A 30 -2.85 1.46 -5.29
N SER A 31 -2.20 0.33 -5.06
CA SER A 31 -2.72 -1.00 -5.39
C SER A 31 -2.76 -1.89 -4.16
N LEU A 32 -3.60 -2.93 -4.16
CA LEU A 32 -3.65 -3.88 -3.05
C LEU A 32 -2.26 -4.51 -2.81
N GLY A 33 -1.86 -4.56 -1.53
CA GLY A 33 -0.53 -4.98 -1.09
C GLY A 33 0.54 -3.88 -1.16
N ASP A 34 0.26 -2.70 -1.71
CA ASP A 34 1.20 -1.57 -1.66
C ASP A 34 1.30 -1.04 -0.21
N PHE A 35 2.54 -0.70 0.16
CA PHE A 35 2.87 -0.01 1.40
C PHE A 35 3.11 1.47 1.12
N PHE A 36 2.58 2.34 2.00
CA PHE A 36 2.67 3.79 1.84
C PHE A 36 2.66 4.48 3.20
N LEU A 37 3.22 5.69 3.27
CA LEU A 37 3.23 6.47 4.50
C LEU A 37 1.89 7.19 4.67
N VAL A 38 1.38 7.18 5.89
CA VAL A 38 0.17 7.89 6.29
C VAL A 38 0.38 8.66 7.57
N ARG A 39 -0.35 9.76 7.72
CA ARG A 39 -0.56 10.44 8.99
C ARG A 39 -2.06 10.57 9.23
N CYS A 40 -2.58 9.77 10.17
CA CYS A 40 -4.02 9.73 10.46
C CYS A 40 -4.54 11.04 11.07
N LYS A 41 -3.73 11.74 11.87
CA LYS A 41 -4.04 13.07 12.42
C LYS A 41 -2.83 14.00 12.43
N PRO A 42 -3.00 15.34 12.34
CA PRO A 42 -1.88 16.29 12.26
C PRO A 42 -0.78 16.14 13.33
N HIS A 43 -1.17 15.77 14.55
CA HIS A 43 -0.28 15.61 15.72
C HIS A 43 0.17 14.16 15.98
N GLU A 44 -0.32 13.19 15.22
CA GLU A 44 0.11 11.81 15.34
C GLU A 44 1.37 11.56 14.50
N PRO A 45 2.21 10.58 14.89
CA PRO A 45 3.38 10.21 14.11
C PRO A 45 2.96 9.68 12.73
N VAL A 46 3.89 9.77 11.78
CA VAL A 46 3.73 9.13 10.48
C VAL A 46 3.93 7.63 10.66
N CYS A 47 3.04 6.82 10.11
CA CYS A 47 3.16 5.37 10.15
C CYS A 47 3.04 4.78 8.74
N VAL A 48 3.34 3.48 8.62
CA VAL A 48 3.19 2.75 7.36
C VAL A 48 1.82 2.10 7.32
N ALA A 49 1.12 2.26 6.19
CA ALA A 49 -0.10 1.54 5.89
C ALA A 49 0.15 0.52 4.76
N GLU A 50 -0.46 -0.65 4.87
CA GLU A 50 -0.58 -1.62 3.79
C GLU A 50 -2.03 -1.62 3.31
N LEU A 51 -2.24 -1.37 2.01
CA LEU A 51 -3.58 -1.39 1.44
C LEU A 51 -4.07 -2.84 1.31
N GLN A 52 -5.16 -3.19 2.00
CA GLN A 52 -5.65 -4.57 2.08
C GLN A 52 -6.88 -4.81 1.21
N LEU A 53 -7.76 -3.82 1.07
CA LEU A 53 -9.01 -3.96 0.32
C LEU A 53 -9.48 -2.60 -0.18
N LEU A 54 -10.08 -2.59 -1.37
CA LEU A 54 -10.83 -1.46 -1.92
C LEU A 54 -12.20 -1.96 -2.34
N TRP A 55 -13.25 -1.22 -2.00
CA TRP A 55 -14.59 -1.56 -2.45
C TRP A 55 -15.50 -0.34 -2.51
N GLU A 56 -16.56 -0.44 -3.30
CA GLU A 56 -17.69 0.46 -3.24
C GLU A 56 -18.78 -0.09 -2.31
N GLU A 57 -19.17 0.68 -1.30
CA GLU A 57 -20.29 0.33 -0.41
C GLU A 57 -21.62 0.44 -1.18
N ARG A 58 -22.41 -0.63 -1.14
CA ARG A 58 -23.66 -0.74 -1.91
C ARG A 58 -24.66 0.39 -1.64
N THR A 59 -24.87 0.74 -0.37
CA THR A 59 -25.96 1.64 0.03
C THR A 59 -25.62 3.10 -0.22
N SER A 60 -24.44 3.55 0.21
CA SER A 60 -24.02 4.94 0.07
C SER A 60 -23.29 5.24 -1.24
N ARG A 61 -22.89 4.20 -2.00
CA ARG A 61 -21.99 4.32 -3.16
C ARG A 61 -20.63 4.94 -2.80
N GLN A 62 -20.23 4.87 -1.53
CA GLN A 62 -18.93 5.37 -1.08
C GLN A 62 -17.82 4.40 -1.42
N LEU A 63 -16.71 4.93 -1.92
CA LEU A 63 -15.49 4.17 -2.09
C LEU A 63 -14.73 4.10 -0.76
N LEU A 64 -14.49 2.88 -0.30
CA LEU A 64 -13.86 2.58 0.97
C LEU A 64 -12.55 1.81 0.75
N SER A 65 -11.65 1.97 1.71
CA SER A 65 -10.44 1.17 1.84
C SER A 65 -10.35 0.51 3.20
N SER A 66 -9.69 -0.64 3.24
CA SER A 66 -9.22 -1.28 4.47
C SER A 66 -7.71 -1.28 4.43
N SER A 67 -7.08 -0.81 5.49
CA SER A 67 -5.61 -0.76 5.60
C SER A 67 -5.14 -1.33 6.93
N LYS A 68 -4.02 -2.04 6.90
CA LYS A 68 -3.31 -2.47 8.12
C LYS A 68 -2.20 -1.46 8.42
N LEU A 69 -2.11 -1.02 9.67
CA LEU A 69 -1.15 -0.01 10.09
C LEU A 69 0.06 -0.64 10.79
N TYR A 70 1.22 -0.02 10.59
CA TYR A 70 2.51 -0.43 11.14
C TYR A 70 3.21 0.79 11.72
N PHE A 71 3.53 0.74 13.00
CA PHE A 71 4.16 1.84 13.73
C PHE A 71 5.58 1.50 14.11
N LEU A 72 6.42 2.50 14.29
CA LEU A 72 7.72 2.30 14.90
C LEU A 72 7.55 1.94 16.38
N PRO A 73 8.44 1.12 16.96
CA PRO A 73 8.38 0.80 18.39
C PRO A 73 8.30 2.06 19.27
N GLU A 74 9.05 3.11 18.94
CA GLU A 74 9.04 4.43 19.59
C GLU A 74 7.69 5.16 19.54
N ASP A 75 6.88 4.90 18.51
CA ASP A 75 5.56 5.49 18.33
C ASP A 75 4.44 4.66 18.99
N THR A 76 4.80 3.53 19.59
CA THR A 76 3.85 2.73 20.38
C THR A 76 3.81 3.21 21.84
N PRO A 77 2.70 3.02 22.57
CA PRO A 77 2.64 3.36 24.00
C PRO A 77 3.70 2.64 24.86
N LYS A 78 4.21 1.49 24.40
CA LYS A 78 5.27 0.74 25.10
C LYS A 78 6.66 1.30 24.85
N GLY A 79 6.84 2.08 23.79
CA GLY A 79 8.13 2.59 23.34
C GLY A 79 9.09 1.52 22.85
N LYS A 80 10.25 1.96 22.37
CA LYS A 80 11.36 1.10 21.96
C LYS A 80 12.15 0.59 23.18
N ASN A 81 12.66 -0.63 23.09
CA ASN A 81 13.47 -1.32 24.11
C ASN A 81 14.55 -2.16 23.42
N SER A 82 15.44 -2.77 24.20
CA SER A 82 16.61 -3.52 23.70
C SER A 82 16.28 -4.82 22.94
N SER A 83 15.04 -5.31 23.02
CA SER A 83 14.61 -6.51 22.26
C SER A 83 14.18 -6.19 20.83
N HIS A 84 13.94 -4.91 20.52
CA HIS A 84 13.51 -4.52 19.18
C HIS A 84 14.67 -4.49 18.18
N GLY A 85 14.39 -4.94 16.96
CA GLY A 85 15.31 -4.88 15.84
C GLY A 85 15.53 -3.45 15.31
N GLU A 86 16.60 -3.25 14.53
CA GLU A 86 16.95 -1.94 13.97
C GLU A 86 15.88 -1.38 13.02
N HIS A 87 15.24 -2.25 12.24
CA HIS A 87 14.21 -1.90 11.24
C HIS A 87 12.85 -2.50 11.57
N GLU A 88 12.62 -2.84 12.83
CA GLU A 88 11.37 -3.43 13.26
C GLU A 88 10.22 -2.42 13.17
N VAL A 89 9.05 -2.90 12.75
CA VAL A 89 7.78 -2.18 12.82
C VAL A 89 6.73 -3.06 13.49
N ILE A 90 5.85 -2.42 14.26
CA ILE A 90 4.80 -3.08 15.03
C ILE A 90 3.49 -3.00 14.25
N ALA A 91 3.01 -4.17 13.83
CA ALA A 91 1.72 -4.30 13.18
C ALA A 91 0.57 -4.10 14.19
N VAL A 92 -0.38 -3.22 13.85
CA VAL A 92 -1.66 -3.15 14.56
C VAL A 92 -2.54 -4.32 14.11
N SER A 93 -3.14 -5.02 15.07
CA SER A 93 -4.01 -6.17 14.81
C SER A 93 -5.29 -5.76 14.08
N GLU A 94 -5.87 -4.61 14.46
CA GLU A 94 -7.08 -4.08 13.87
C GLU A 94 -6.78 -3.33 12.57
N LYS A 95 -7.65 -3.53 11.58
CA LYS A 95 -7.59 -2.81 10.31
C LYS A 95 -8.40 -1.53 10.42
N VAL A 96 -7.91 -0.47 9.82
CA VAL A 96 -8.64 0.79 9.69
C VAL A 96 -9.45 0.78 8.41
N ILE A 97 -10.71 1.20 8.49
CA ILE A 97 -11.61 1.37 7.35
C ILE A 97 -11.93 2.85 7.21
N VAL A 98 -11.65 3.42 6.03
CA VAL A 98 -11.90 4.84 5.73
C VAL A 98 -12.39 5.04 4.31
N ARG A 99 -12.98 6.21 4.02
CA ARG A 99 -13.28 6.62 2.65
C ARG A 99 -11.99 6.90 1.90
N LEU A 100 -11.96 6.61 0.59
CA LEU A 100 -10.78 6.87 -0.24
C LEU A 100 -10.36 8.34 -0.20
N GLU A 101 -11.32 9.26 -0.18
CA GLU A 101 -11.06 10.70 -0.03
C GLU A 101 -10.31 11.06 1.25
N ASP A 102 -10.54 10.33 2.35
CA ASP A 102 -9.84 10.57 3.62
C ASP A 102 -8.49 9.87 3.63
N LEU A 103 -8.39 8.68 3.03
CA LEU A 103 -7.11 7.99 2.86
C LEU A 103 -6.12 8.86 2.07
N VAL A 104 -6.59 9.55 1.02
CA VAL A 104 -5.77 10.48 0.24
C VAL A 104 -5.27 11.65 1.08
N LYS A 105 -6.08 12.17 2.01
CA LYS A 105 -5.65 13.23 2.95
C LYS A 105 -4.61 12.73 3.95
N TRP A 106 -4.66 11.44 4.30
CA TRP A 106 -3.70 10.81 5.20
C TRP A 106 -2.38 10.50 4.50
N ALA A 107 -2.39 10.23 3.20
CA ALA A 107 -1.19 9.89 2.44
C ALA A 107 -0.13 10.99 2.56
N HIS A 108 1.07 10.60 2.96
CA HIS A 108 2.19 11.51 3.20
C HIS A 108 3.32 11.19 2.22
N SER A 109 3.79 12.20 1.48
CA SER A 109 4.88 12.10 0.49
C SER A 109 6.25 12.38 1.08
N ASP A 110 6.31 13.09 2.21
CA ASP A 110 7.57 13.44 2.86
C ASP A 110 8.05 12.29 3.76
N PHE A 111 9.18 11.71 3.36
CA PHE A 111 9.87 10.61 4.03
C PHE A 111 10.91 11.10 5.05
N SER A 112 11.12 12.42 5.20
CA SER A 112 12.16 12.99 6.08
C SER A 112 12.02 12.54 7.54
N LYS A 113 10.78 12.26 7.97
CA LYS A 113 10.47 11.78 9.32
C LYS A 113 10.55 10.27 9.48
N TRP A 114 10.61 9.52 8.37
CA TRP A 114 10.81 8.07 8.37
C TRP A 114 12.29 7.78 8.18
N ASN A 115 13.04 7.73 9.29
CA ASN A 115 14.50 7.62 9.29
C ASN A 115 15.01 6.16 9.37
N CYS A 116 14.11 5.19 9.26
CA CYS A 116 14.40 3.76 9.44
C CYS A 116 14.11 2.94 8.17
N GLY A 117 14.80 1.82 8.04
CA GLY A 117 14.68 0.91 6.89
C GLY A 117 15.66 1.23 5.77
N LEU A 118 15.72 0.34 4.78
CA LEU A 118 16.66 0.41 3.68
C LEU A 118 15.98 0.94 2.42
N LYS A 119 16.69 1.77 1.66
CA LYS A 119 16.22 2.18 0.33
C LYS A 119 16.19 0.96 -0.59
N ALA A 120 15.00 0.62 -1.08
CA ALA A 120 14.87 -0.38 -2.12
C ALA A 120 15.54 0.16 -3.40
N LEU A 121 16.60 -0.51 -3.86
CA LEU A 121 17.15 -0.23 -5.18
C LEU A 121 16.21 -0.82 -6.25
N PRO A 122 15.96 -0.11 -7.36
CA PRO A 122 15.18 -0.64 -8.47
C PRO A 122 15.77 -1.96 -8.95
N VAL A 123 15.08 -3.06 -8.65
CA VAL A 123 15.51 -4.37 -9.07
C VAL A 123 15.11 -4.57 -10.53
N LYS A 124 16.07 -4.45 -11.45
CA LYS A 124 15.86 -4.90 -12.82
C LYS A 124 15.81 -6.42 -12.84
N LEU A 125 14.59 -6.96 -12.94
CA LEU A 125 14.31 -8.40 -12.91
C LEU A 125 15.15 -9.20 -13.94
N LYS A 126 15.48 -8.58 -15.08
CA LYS A 126 16.34 -9.16 -16.12
C LYS A 126 17.81 -9.30 -15.69
N GLU A 127 18.30 -8.43 -14.83
CA GLU A 127 19.68 -8.44 -14.32
C GLU A 127 19.84 -9.45 -13.18
N LEU A 128 18.83 -9.61 -12.32
CA LEU A 128 18.85 -10.64 -11.26
C LEU A 128 18.91 -12.07 -11.82
N ALA A 129 18.24 -12.34 -12.95
CA ALA A 129 18.28 -13.64 -13.60
C ALA A 129 19.69 -13.98 -14.13
N ARG A 130 20.49 -12.96 -14.46
CA ARG A 130 21.86 -13.10 -14.99
C ARG A 130 22.91 -13.21 -13.89
N ASN A 131 22.63 -12.66 -12.70
CA ASN A 131 23.59 -12.55 -11.59
C ASN A 131 23.51 -13.70 -10.57
N GLY A 132 22.83 -14.81 -10.89
CA GLY A 132 22.74 -15.97 -10.00
C GLY A 132 21.82 -15.82 -8.78
N GLN A 133 21.16 -14.66 -8.61
CA GLN A 133 20.24 -14.38 -7.48
C GLN A 133 18.82 -14.97 -7.68
N LYS A 134 18.74 -16.18 -8.28
CA LYS A 134 17.48 -16.89 -8.54
C LYS A 134 16.66 -17.13 -7.27
N GLU A 135 17.32 -17.39 -6.14
CA GLU A 135 16.64 -17.62 -4.86
C GLU A 135 15.97 -16.35 -4.30
N SER A 136 16.60 -15.18 -4.44
CA SER A 136 16.00 -13.91 -4.01
C SER A 136 14.77 -13.58 -4.87
N LEU A 137 14.84 -13.89 -6.16
CA LEU A 137 13.71 -13.76 -7.09
C LEU A 137 12.57 -14.73 -6.75
N ALA A 138 12.92 -15.98 -6.40
CA ALA A 138 11.96 -17.01 -6.02
C ALA A 138 11.27 -16.67 -4.68
N LYS A 139 12.02 -16.18 -3.69
CA LYS A 139 11.48 -15.70 -2.41
C LYS A 139 10.54 -14.51 -2.61
N TYR A 140 10.94 -13.51 -3.41
CA TYR A 140 10.06 -12.39 -3.77
C TYR A 140 8.75 -12.87 -4.41
N ARG A 141 8.83 -13.78 -5.39
CA ARG A 141 7.65 -14.36 -6.04
C ARG A 141 6.79 -15.18 -5.09
N GLN A 142 7.40 -15.94 -4.18
CA GLN A 142 6.67 -16.77 -3.22
C GLN A 142 5.95 -15.92 -2.16
N SER A 143 6.57 -14.83 -1.69
CA SER A 143 5.96 -13.88 -0.74
C SER A 143 4.70 -13.22 -1.33
N VAL A 144 4.72 -12.94 -2.64
CA VAL A 144 3.58 -12.39 -3.39
C VAL A 144 2.43 -13.42 -3.43
N LEU A 145 2.71 -14.71 -3.65
CA LEU A 145 1.69 -15.75 -3.79
C LEU A 145 0.89 -16.10 -2.51
N ASN A 146 1.42 -15.81 -1.32
CA ASN A 146 0.78 -16.18 -0.05
C ASN A 146 -0.32 -15.21 0.43
N SER A 147 -0.57 -14.11 -0.29
CA SER A 147 -1.49 -13.04 0.14
C SER A 147 -2.96 -13.25 -0.28
N GLY A 148 -3.27 -14.31 -1.05
CA GLY A 148 -4.61 -14.50 -1.63
C GLY A 148 -4.98 -13.49 -2.72
N LEU A 149 -4.08 -12.55 -3.05
CA LEU A 149 -4.21 -11.58 -4.14
C LEU A 149 -3.68 -12.17 -5.45
N ASN A 150 -4.42 -12.00 -6.54
CA ASN A 150 -3.90 -12.26 -7.88
C ASN A 150 -3.17 -11.03 -8.40
N PHE A 151 -1.84 -10.98 -8.22
CA PHE A 151 -1.05 -9.81 -8.63
C PHE A 151 -1.07 -9.54 -10.13
N LYS A 152 -1.43 -10.51 -10.97
CA LYS A 152 -1.61 -10.24 -12.41
C LYS A 152 -2.73 -9.22 -12.63
N ASP A 153 -3.82 -9.34 -11.88
CA ASP A 153 -4.97 -8.43 -11.97
C ASP A 153 -4.61 -7.07 -11.40
N VAL A 154 -3.91 -7.06 -10.25
CA VAL A 154 -3.37 -5.84 -9.64
C VAL A 154 -2.48 -5.06 -10.60
N PHE A 155 -1.50 -5.73 -11.24
CA PHE A 155 -0.60 -5.08 -12.18
C PHE A 155 -1.30 -4.62 -13.45
N LYS A 156 -2.28 -5.39 -13.94
CA LYS A 156 -3.09 -5.00 -15.10
C LYS A 156 -3.87 -3.72 -14.81
N GLU A 157 -4.59 -3.67 -13.69
CA GLU A 157 -5.39 -2.51 -13.31
C GLU A 157 -4.53 -1.27 -13.06
N LYS A 158 -3.38 -1.45 -12.41
CA LYS A 158 -2.36 -0.39 -12.24
C LYS A 158 -1.87 0.16 -13.58
N ALA A 159 -1.66 -0.70 -14.58
CA ALA A 159 -1.24 -0.27 -15.92
C ALA A 159 -2.37 0.45 -16.68
N GLU A 160 -3.61 0.00 -16.55
CA GLU A 160 -4.79 0.65 -17.15
C GLU A 160 -5.00 2.07 -16.62
N LEU A 161 -4.83 2.27 -15.31
CA LEU A 161 -4.86 3.60 -14.69
C LEU A 161 -3.70 4.49 -15.16
N GLY A 162 -2.48 3.95 -15.25
CA GLY A 162 -1.30 4.72 -15.65
C GLY A 162 -1.29 5.20 -17.11
N ASN A 163 -2.03 4.54 -18.00
CA ASN A 163 -2.12 4.93 -19.41
C ASN A 163 -3.11 6.07 -19.68
N HIS A 164 -3.94 6.44 -18.69
CA HIS A 164 -5.01 7.43 -18.87
C HIS A 164 -4.54 8.90 -18.80
N ASP A 165 -3.26 9.13 -18.49
CA ASP A 165 -2.63 10.47 -18.33
C ASP A 165 -1.67 10.85 -19.48
N SER A 166 -1.71 10.15 -20.62
CA SER A 166 -0.87 10.46 -21.80
C SER A 166 -1.65 10.98 -23.02
N SER A 167 -2.74 11.71 -22.80
CA SER A 167 -3.51 12.38 -23.88
C SER A 167 -3.68 13.87 -23.61
#